data_AF-A0A6I9UZB1-F1
#
_entry.id   AF-A0A6I9UZB1-F1
#
_cell.length_a   1.000
_cell.length_b   1.000
_cell.length_c   1.000
_cell.angle_alpha   90.00
_cell.angle_beta   90.00
_cell.angle_gamma   90.00
#
_symmetry.space_group_name_H-M   'P 1'
#
loop_
_entity.id
_entity.type
_entity.pdbx_description
1 polymer ?
#
loop_
_entity_poly.entity_id
_entity_poly.type
_entity_poly.pdbx_seq_one_letter_code
_entity_poly.pdbx_strand_id
1 'polypeptide(L)'
;MGMIISAVPWGYLADTTGRKHVLMYGLLIGSLMDMGCACSQTAIQLIVFKFLAGFINCGPLAVVLTYLSEFHIKKHRSRVLMILGMIKTIDLLILPAIATATLPHHIAFEIWVMKFHTWHVFLAITALPGLISGLVLPFFPESPKYLMAQGRNVEALATFKTIYALNTGKSKESYPVIALFEEAPEKAAKIAAKTDKEQEATNPLSKQQTAKETFKDGLKQLKPMFSSPYLKFCFMVYLMGFSILLGQNSVRLWLPQLFASIVEYEQLYGSTTSMCTILEYNVNRTHLIKNVDEMKTCDVHISFESYTNNIAVSGCTVFGFFLVSFIINKIGNKTVLSRKNGALLTSFIFAVSFYWSLSEYSTLAISAIFVTASSIAGTTVISVSVNLFPTVMRAMVVVLVLTSGRLGSLLGNVLFPLFMTMGCIPPFVMIGGAVFCACIISFFVPGANSETFK
;
A
#
# COMPACT_ATOMS: atom_id res chain seq x y z
N MET A 1 -11.74 4.27 4.14
CA MET A 1 -12.99 3.51 4.34
C MET A 1 -13.23 2.47 3.24
N GLY A 2 -13.43 2.87 1.97
CA GLY A 2 -13.67 1.91 0.88
C GLY A 2 -12.65 0.76 0.83
N MET A 3 -11.37 1.11 0.90
CA MET A 3 -10.23 0.19 0.99
C MET A 3 -10.26 -0.83 2.15
N ILE A 4 -10.92 -0.51 3.27
CA ILE A 4 -10.99 -1.38 4.46
C ILE A 4 -12.13 -2.39 4.28
N ILE A 5 -13.29 -1.91 3.83
CA ILE A 5 -14.50 -2.71 3.63
C ILE A 5 -14.29 -3.74 2.51
N SER A 6 -13.57 -3.36 1.46
CA SER A 6 -13.34 -4.19 0.28
C SER A 6 -12.32 -5.31 0.47
N ALA A 7 -11.60 -5.35 1.59
CA ALA A 7 -10.45 -6.25 1.78
C ALA A 7 -10.80 -7.73 1.63
N VAL A 8 -11.80 -8.21 2.37
CA VAL A 8 -12.21 -9.63 2.35
C VAL A 8 -12.76 -10.05 0.98
N PRO A 9 -13.69 -9.29 0.34
CA PRO A 9 -14.13 -9.59 -1.02
C PRO A 9 -13.00 -9.73 -2.03
N TRP A 10 -12.02 -8.83 -2.00
CA TRP A 10 -10.88 -8.88 -2.93
C TRP A 10 -9.92 -10.04 -2.63
N GLY A 11 -9.69 -10.38 -1.36
CA GLY A 11 -8.90 -11.55 -1.00
C GLY A 11 -9.51 -12.83 -1.59
N TYR A 12 -10.83 -12.97 -1.44
CA TYR A 12 -11.57 -14.08 -2.04
C TYR A 12 -11.54 -14.08 -3.57
N LEU A 13 -11.71 -12.92 -4.21
CA LEU A 13 -11.70 -12.81 -5.67
C LEU A 13 -10.32 -13.16 -6.25
N ALA A 14 -9.23 -12.77 -5.58
CA ALA A 14 -7.86 -13.07 -5.98
C ALA A 14 -7.52 -14.57 -5.92
N ASP A 15 -8.14 -15.31 -5.02
CA ASP A 15 -7.93 -16.76 -4.87
C ASP A 15 -8.81 -17.59 -5.80
N THR A 16 -9.90 -17.02 -6.33
CA THR A 16 -10.84 -17.71 -7.23
C THR A 16 -10.63 -17.37 -8.70
N THR A 17 -10.47 -16.09 -9.04
CA THR A 17 -10.45 -15.60 -10.44
C THR A 17 -9.04 -15.60 -11.05
N GLY A 18 -8.00 -15.60 -10.21
CA GLY A 18 -6.61 -15.50 -10.62
C GLY A 18 -6.04 -14.10 -10.44
N ARG A 19 -4.72 -14.01 -10.42
CA ARG A 19 -4.02 -12.78 -10.02
C ARG A 19 -3.97 -11.79 -11.17
N LYS A 20 -3.73 -12.27 -12.40
CA LYS A 20 -3.73 -11.44 -13.62
C LYS A 20 -5.06 -10.72 -13.81
N HIS A 21 -6.18 -11.45 -13.75
CA HIS A 21 -7.50 -10.90 -14.01
C HIS A 21 -7.90 -9.84 -12.98
N VAL A 22 -7.63 -10.10 -11.69
CA VAL A 22 -7.90 -9.13 -10.62
C VAL A 22 -7.08 -7.86 -10.79
N LEU A 23 -5.80 -7.97 -11.18
CA LEU A 23 -4.98 -6.81 -11.46
C LEU A 23 -5.51 -6.02 -12.67
N MET A 24 -5.79 -6.70 -13.78
CA MET A 24 -6.25 -6.08 -15.02
C MET A 24 -7.56 -5.31 -14.81
N TYR A 25 -8.62 -5.99 -14.35
CA TYR A 25 -9.92 -5.35 -14.15
C TYR A 25 -9.89 -4.32 -13.02
N GLY A 26 -9.17 -4.60 -11.94
CA GLY A 26 -9.09 -3.66 -10.82
C GLY A 26 -8.35 -2.37 -11.19
N LEU A 27 -7.28 -2.43 -12.01
CA LEU A 27 -6.60 -1.23 -12.50
C LEU A 27 -7.46 -0.45 -13.50
N LEU A 28 -8.12 -1.13 -14.44
CA LEU A 28 -9.02 -0.47 -15.40
C LEU A 28 -10.19 0.23 -14.70
N ILE A 29 -10.92 -0.50 -13.85
CA ILE A 29 -12.08 0.06 -13.13
C ILE A 29 -11.62 1.13 -12.13
N GLY A 30 -10.50 0.93 -11.45
CA GLY A 30 -9.92 1.91 -10.52
C GLY A 30 -9.63 3.24 -11.22
N SER A 31 -8.93 3.19 -12.35
CA SER A 31 -8.65 4.39 -13.16
C SER A 31 -9.90 5.04 -13.74
N LEU A 32 -10.94 4.28 -14.07
CA LEU A 32 -12.23 4.85 -14.48
C LEU A 32 -12.91 5.60 -13.31
N MET A 33 -12.82 5.08 -12.08
CA MET A 33 -13.33 5.79 -10.90
C MET A 33 -12.51 7.05 -10.59
N ASP A 34 -11.18 7.00 -10.76
CA ASP A 34 -10.31 8.16 -10.62
C ASP A 34 -10.57 9.21 -11.72
N MET A 35 -10.87 8.79 -12.95
CA MET A 35 -11.36 9.69 -14.01
C MET A 35 -12.73 10.28 -13.66
N GLY A 36 -13.61 9.51 -13.03
CA GLY A 36 -14.87 10.01 -12.47
C GLY A 36 -14.65 11.11 -11.43
N CYS A 37 -13.58 11.02 -10.61
CA CYS A 37 -13.19 12.11 -9.71
C CYS A 37 -12.80 13.37 -10.50
N ALA A 38 -12.06 13.22 -11.60
CA ALA A 38 -11.67 14.32 -12.47
C ALA A 38 -12.86 14.98 -13.21
N CYS A 39 -13.99 14.30 -13.33
CA CYS A 39 -15.22 14.86 -13.91
C CYS A 39 -16.21 15.42 -12.88
N SER A 40 -15.93 15.28 -11.58
CA SER A 40 -16.87 15.62 -10.52
C SER A 40 -17.11 17.13 -10.43
N GLN A 41 -18.39 17.54 -10.40
CA GLN A 41 -18.80 18.95 -10.32
C GLN A 41 -19.26 19.34 -8.91
N THR A 42 -19.45 18.36 -8.03
CA THR A 42 -19.85 18.58 -6.63
C THR A 42 -18.98 17.79 -5.67
N ALA A 43 -18.83 18.29 -4.44
CA ALA A 43 -18.06 17.60 -3.40
C ALA A 43 -18.59 16.18 -3.11
N ILE A 44 -19.91 15.99 -3.16
CA ILE A 44 -20.53 14.67 -2.94
C ILE A 44 -20.13 13.69 -4.05
N GLN A 45 -20.17 14.11 -5.31
CA GLN A 45 -19.71 13.27 -6.43
C GLN A 45 -18.25 12.86 -6.25
N LEU A 46 -17.38 13.82 -5.89
CA LEU A 46 -15.96 13.54 -5.63
C LEU A 46 -15.78 12.52 -4.50
N ILE A 47 -16.50 12.67 -3.39
CA ILE A 47 -16.45 11.74 -2.25
C ILE A 47 -16.90 10.34 -2.65
N VAL A 48 -18.00 10.22 -3.42
CA VAL A 48 -18.51 8.94 -3.88
C VAL A 48 -17.49 8.25 -4.79
N PHE A 49 -16.96 8.94 -5.81
CA PHE A 49 -15.95 8.37 -6.69
C PHE A 49 -14.66 8.01 -5.95
N LYS A 50 -14.19 8.82 -5.00
CA LYS A 50 -13.03 8.48 -4.16
C LYS A 50 -13.28 7.28 -3.27
N PHE A 51 -14.49 7.13 -2.74
CA PHE A 51 -14.87 5.94 -1.98
C PHE A 51 -14.83 4.69 -2.86
N LEU A 52 -15.42 4.75 -4.06
CA LEU A 52 -15.43 3.65 -5.03
C LEU A 52 -14.02 3.32 -5.54
N ALA A 53 -13.22 4.32 -5.91
CA ALA A 53 -11.82 4.13 -6.29
C ALA A 53 -11.04 3.44 -5.16
N GLY A 54 -11.23 3.87 -3.91
CA GLY A 54 -10.64 3.21 -2.75
C GLY A 54 -11.11 1.76 -2.57
N PHE A 55 -12.40 1.48 -2.77
CA PHE A 55 -12.95 0.13 -2.73
C PHE A 55 -12.30 -0.77 -3.79
N ILE A 56 -12.09 -0.28 -5.01
CA ILE A 56 -11.50 -1.05 -6.11
C ILE A 56 -9.98 -1.22 -5.93
N ASN A 57 -9.25 -0.15 -5.62
CA ASN A 57 -7.79 -0.13 -5.51
C ASN A 57 -7.23 -1.03 -4.39
N CYS A 58 -8.07 -1.53 -3.48
CA CYS A 58 -7.67 -2.51 -2.49
C CYS A 58 -7.17 -3.82 -3.11
N GLY A 59 -7.86 -4.34 -4.12
CA GLY A 59 -7.55 -5.63 -4.75
C GLY A 59 -6.21 -5.63 -5.46
N PRO A 60 -6.01 -4.78 -6.48
CA PRO A 60 -4.77 -4.72 -7.24
C PRO A 60 -3.52 -4.53 -6.36
N LEU A 61 -3.60 -3.69 -5.33
CA LEU A 61 -2.47 -3.46 -4.41
C LEU A 61 -2.06 -4.73 -3.65
N ALA A 62 -3.02 -5.53 -3.19
CA ALA A 62 -2.73 -6.77 -2.50
C ALA A 62 -2.25 -7.86 -3.47
N VAL A 63 -2.83 -7.91 -4.67
CA VAL A 63 -2.52 -8.94 -5.67
C VAL A 63 -1.17 -8.72 -6.34
N VAL A 64 -0.71 -7.48 -6.55
CA VAL A 64 0.60 -7.23 -7.16
C VAL A 64 1.75 -7.76 -6.28
N LEU A 65 1.59 -7.65 -4.94
CA LEU A 65 2.51 -8.20 -3.96
C LEU A 65 2.62 -9.72 -4.07
N THR A 66 1.48 -10.41 -4.13
CA THR A 66 1.44 -11.87 -4.21
C THR A 66 1.92 -12.33 -5.58
N TYR A 67 1.43 -11.71 -6.66
CA TYR A 67 1.83 -11.97 -8.04
C TYR A 67 3.36 -11.96 -8.18
N LEU A 68 4.03 -10.85 -7.87
CA LEU A 68 5.50 -10.77 -7.98
C LEU A 68 6.24 -11.78 -7.10
N SER A 69 5.73 -12.05 -5.89
CA SER A 69 6.32 -13.02 -4.97
C SER A 69 6.20 -14.48 -5.46
N GLU A 70 5.27 -14.75 -6.38
CA GLU A 70 5.02 -16.08 -6.94
C GLU A 70 5.90 -16.37 -8.15
N PHE A 71 6.33 -15.34 -8.90
CA PHE A 71 7.33 -15.45 -9.99
C PHE A 71 8.77 -15.62 -9.50
N HIS A 72 9.05 -15.30 -8.23
CA HIS A 72 10.42 -15.32 -7.69
C HIS A 72 10.65 -16.45 -6.67
N ILE A 73 11.89 -16.96 -6.68
CA ILE A 73 12.35 -17.94 -5.68
C ILE A 73 12.48 -17.31 -4.29
N LYS A 74 12.40 -18.16 -3.25
CA LYS A 74 12.46 -17.73 -1.83
C LYS A 74 13.66 -16.80 -1.54
N LYS A 75 14.83 -17.08 -2.13
CA LYS A 75 16.08 -16.30 -1.96
C LYS A 75 15.95 -14.83 -2.40
N HIS A 76 15.18 -14.52 -3.44
CA HIS A 76 15.09 -13.18 -4.01
C HIS A 76 13.78 -12.45 -3.70
N ARG A 77 12.81 -13.17 -3.14
CA ARG A 77 11.48 -12.67 -2.83
C ARG A 77 11.49 -11.42 -1.93
N SER A 78 12.29 -11.41 -0.86
CA SER A 78 12.40 -10.23 0.00
C SER A 78 12.94 -9.01 -0.73
N ARG A 79 13.97 -9.18 -1.57
CA ARG A 79 14.51 -8.10 -2.42
C ARG A 79 13.46 -7.56 -3.37
N VAL A 80 12.69 -8.41 -4.04
CA VAL A 80 11.63 -7.97 -4.97
C VAL A 80 10.56 -7.17 -4.25
N LEU A 81 10.18 -7.55 -3.03
CA LEU A 81 9.24 -6.76 -2.22
C LEU A 81 9.81 -5.41 -1.79
N MET A 82 11.12 -5.30 -1.52
CA MET A 82 11.76 -4.01 -1.27
C MET A 82 11.81 -3.14 -2.53
N ILE A 83 12.09 -3.72 -3.70
CA ILE A 83 12.05 -3.02 -4.98
C ILE A 83 10.63 -2.51 -5.27
N LEU A 84 9.59 -3.30 -4.97
CA LEU A 84 8.22 -2.83 -5.06
C LEU A 84 7.96 -1.67 -4.08
N GLY A 85 8.48 -1.75 -2.86
CA GLY A 85 8.45 -0.64 -1.90
C GLY A 85 9.11 0.62 -2.47
N MET A 86 10.26 0.48 -3.13
CA MET A 86 10.96 1.56 -3.84
C MET A 86 10.08 2.20 -4.92
N ILE A 87 9.48 1.39 -5.80
CA ILE A 87 8.57 1.86 -6.86
C ILE A 87 7.38 2.60 -6.27
N LYS A 88 6.79 2.07 -5.19
CA LYS A 88 5.71 2.74 -4.45
C LYS A 88 6.15 4.09 -3.89
N THR A 89 7.41 4.24 -3.49
CA THR A 89 7.92 5.53 -2.97
C THR A 89 8.27 6.53 -4.07
N ILE A 90 8.59 6.05 -5.27
CA ILE A 90 8.76 6.91 -6.46
C ILE A 90 7.43 7.60 -6.80
N ASP A 91 6.29 6.94 -6.65
CA ASP A 91 4.96 7.57 -6.79
C ASP A 91 4.80 8.78 -5.86
N LEU A 92 5.34 8.70 -4.64
CA LEU A 92 5.28 9.80 -3.66
C LEU A 92 6.17 10.98 -4.04
N LEU A 93 7.15 10.78 -4.92
CA LEU A 93 7.99 11.82 -5.48
C LEU A 93 7.37 12.41 -6.76
N ILE A 94 6.80 11.56 -7.61
CA ILE A 94 6.16 11.96 -8.87
C ILE A 94 4.89 12.75 -8.61
N LEU A 95 4.03 12.34 -7.68
CA LEU A 95 2.73 12.99 -7.47
C LEU A 95 2.86 14.47 -7.06
N PRO A 96 3.70 14.87 -6.07
CA PRO A 96 3.96 16.28 -5.79
C PRO A 96 4.64 17.01 -6.95
N ALA A 97 5.50 16.34 -7.73
CA ALA A 97 6.14 16.95 -8.90
C ALA A 97 5.14 17.25 -10.03
N ILE A 98 4.15 16.38 -10.23
CA ILE A 98 3.02 16.65 -11.15
C ILE A 98 2.18 17.80 -10.58
N ALA A 99 1.93 17.83 -9.26
CA ALA A 99 1.18 18.89 -8.61
C ALA A 99 1.85 20.25 -8.78
N THR A 100 3.16 20.35 -8.55
CA THR A 100 3.93 21.60 -8.76
C THR A 100 3.97 22.03 -10.21
N ALA A 101 4.01 21.09 -11.16
CA ALA A 101 4.00 21.40 -12.59
C ALA A 101 2.62 21.79 -13.13
N THR A 102 1.52 21.44 -12.45
CA THR A 102 0.16 21.63 -12.96
C THR A 102 -0.62 22.70 -12.20
N LEU A 103 -0.66 22.63 -10.86
CA LEU A 103 -1.53 23.46 -10.02
C LEU A 103 -1.30 24.98 -10.12
N PRO A 104 -0.08 25.50 -10.34
CA PRO A 104 0.14 26.94 -10.50
C PRO A 104 -0.48 27.54 -11.78
N HIS A 105 -0.79 26.70 -12.77
CA HIS A 105 -1.40 27.19 -14.01
C HIS A 105 -2.91 27.38 -13.81
N HIS A 106 -3.42 28.58 -14.09
CA HIS A 106 -4.86 28.87 -14.04
C HIS A 106 -5.57 28.36 -15.30
N ILE A 107 -5.76 27.04 -15.39
CA ILE A 107 -6.50 26.39 -16.46
C ILE A 107 -7.97 26.37 -16.05
N ALA A 108 -8.81 27.06 -16.83
CA ALA A 108 -10.26 26.99 -16.71
C ALA A 108 -10.87 26.88 -18.10
N PHE A 109 -11.68 25.85 -18.31
CA PHE A 109 -12.43 25.66 -19.55
C PHE A 109 -13.76 24.98 -19.26
N GLU A 110 -14.75 25.22 -20.11
CA GLU A 110 -16.07 24.63 -20.01
C GLU A 110 -16.29 23.65 -21.17
N ILE A 111 -16.76 22.45 -20.86
CA ILE A 111 -17.14 21.44 -21.85
C ILE A 111 -18.61 21.13 -21.61
N TRP A 112 -19.44 21.51 -22.59
CA TRP A 112 -20.91 21.41 -22.50
C TRP A 112 -21.48 22.20 -21.32
N VAL A 113 -21.78 21.52 -20.21
CA VAL A 113 -22.37 22.07 -18.99
C VAL A 113 -21.41 21.94 -17.79
N MET A 114 -20.26 21.28 -17.98
CA MET A 114 -19.29 21.00 -16.92
C MET A 114 -18.16 22.03 -16.94
N LYS A 115 -17.77 22.50 -15.75
CA LYS A 115 -16.68 23.45 -15.57
C LYS A 115 -15.45 22.71 -15.09
N PHE A 116 -14.36 22.83 -15.85
CA PHE A 116 -13.09 22.20 -15.52
C PHE A 116 -12.09 23.25 -15.07
N HIS A 117 -11.40 22.91 -14.00
CA HIS A 117 -10.35 23.70 -13.37
C HIS A 117 -9.06 22.86 -13.33
N THR A 118 -7.92 23.50 -13.09
CA THR A 118 -6.60 22.87 -13.02
C THR A 118 -6.54 21.58 -12.20
N TRP A 119 -7.20 21.53 -11.04
CA TRP A 119 -7.21 20.33 -10.19
C TRP A 119 -7.91 19.12 -10.84
N HIS A 120 -8.89 19.34 -11.71
CA HIS A 120 -9.53 18.26 -12.48
C HIS A 120 -8.54 17.67 -13.49
N VAL A 121 -7.77 18.53 -14.17
CA VAL A 121 -6.72 18.10 -15.10
C VAL A 121 -5.64 17.32 -14.36
N PHE A 122 -5.22 17.79 -13.19
CA PHE A 122 -4.30 17.07 -12.31
C PHE A 122 -4.82 15.65 -11.99
N LEU A 123 -6.07 15.52 -11.55
CA LEU A 123 -6.67 14.21 -11.27
C LEU A 123 -6.73 13.32 -12.52
N ALA A 124 -7.10 13.87 -13.68
CA ALA A 124 -7.15 13.14 -14.93
C ALA A 124 -5.77 12.58 -15.32
N ILE A 125 -4.71 13.38 -15.21
CA ILE A 125 -3.32 12.96 -15.48
C ILE A 125 -2.94 11.80 -14.56
N THR A 126 -3.27 11.89 -13.27
CA THR A 126 -2.91 10.84 -12.29
C THR A 126 -3.66 9.52 -12.51
N ALA A 127 -4.80 9.53 -13.21
CA ALA A 127 -5.56 8.31 -13.53
C ALA A 127 -4.95 7.52 -14.70
N LEU A 128 -4.19 8.16 -15.59
CA LEU A 128 -3.66 7.56 -16.83
C LEU A 128 -2.70 6.39 -16.61
N PRO A 129 -1.72 6.43 -15.68
CA PRO A 129 -0.80 5.31 -15.49
C PRO A 129 -1.51 4.00 -15.11
N GLY A 130 -2.57 4.08 -14.30
CA GLY A 130 -3.39 2.92 -13.94
C GLY A 130 -4.16 2.36 -15.14
N LEU A 131 -4.68 3.23 -16.01
CA LEU A 131 -5.42 2.85 -17.22
C LEU A 131 -4.49 2.14 -18.20
N ILE A 132 -3.31 2.72 -18.46
CA ILE A 132 -2.28 2.14 -19.33
C ILE A 132 -1.83 0.78 -18.76
N SER A 133 -1.61 0.70 -17.45
CA SER A 133 -1.21 -0.56 -16.79
C SER A 133 -2.28 -1.64 -16.95
N GLY A 134 -3.55 -1.30 -16.79
CA GLY A 134 -4.68 -2.20 -17.00
C GLY A 134 -4.77 -2.72 -18.44
N LEU A 135 -4.45 -1.88 -19.44
CA LEU A 135 -4.43 -2.26 -20.86
C LEU A 135 -3.21 -3.11 -21.26
N VAL A 136 -2.09 -2.98 -20.53
CA VAL A 136 -0.84 -3.70 -20.80
C VAL A 136 -0.80 -5.07 -20.10
N LEU A 137 -1.50 -5.24 -18.98
CA LEU A 137 -1.55 -6.51 -18.24
C LEU A 137 -2.02 -7.77 -19.01
N PRO A 138 -2.90 -7.68 -20.03
CA PRO A 138 -3.22 -8.83 -20.88
C PRO A 138 -2.01 -9.54 -21.48
N PHE A 139 -0.90 -8.84 -21.72
CA PHE A 139 0.33 -9.40 -22.28
C PHE A 139 1.18 -10.19 -21.27
N PHE A 140 0.84 -10.13 -19.98
CA PHE A 140 1.55 -10.84 -18.93
C PHE A 140 0.96 -12.24 -18.68
N PRO A 141 1.78 -13.24 -18.30
CA PRO A 141 1.28 -14.57 -17.96
C PRO A 141 0.54 -14.58 -16.61
N GLU A 142 -0.32 -15.56 -16.37
CA GLU A 142 -0.89 -15.77 -15.04
C GLU A 142 0.16 -16.38 -14.09
N SER A 143 -0.02 -16.19 -12.78
CA SER A 143 0.93 -16.73 -11.80
C SER A 143 1.05 -18.27 -11.90
N PRO A 144 2.27 -18.83 -12.06
CA PRO A 144 2.45 -20.27 -12.16
C PRO A 144 2.03 -20.99 -10.87
N LYS A 145 2.25 -20.39 -9.70
CA LYS A 145 1.83 -20.98 -8.41
C LYS A 145 0.33 -20.95 -8.21
N TYR A 146 -0.35 -19.93 -8.73
CA TYR A 146 -1.82 -19.91 -8.76
C TYR A 146 -2.35 -21.06 -9.59
N LEU A 147 -1.82 -21.22 -10.82
CA LEU A 147 -2.25 -22.25 -11.75
C LEU A 147 -2.08 -23.66 -11.15
N MET A 148 -0.93 -23.94 -10.52
CA MET A 148 -0.71 -25.21 -9.79
C MET A 148 -1.73 -25.42 -8.66
N ALA A 149 -1.98 -24.40 -7.84
CA ALA A 149 -2.96 -24.48 -6.73
C ALA A 149 -4.42 -24.62 -7.19
N GLN A 150 -4.71 -24.35 -8.47
CA GLN A 150 -6.01 -24.61 -9.09
C GLN A 150 -6.07 -25.93 -9.86
N GLY A 151 -4.99 -26.72 -9.88
CA GLY A 151 -4.91 -27.97 -10.66
C GLY A 151 -4.67 -27.75 -12.16
N ARG A 152 -4.31 -26.53 -12.58
CA ARG A 152 -4.02 -26.16 -13.99
C ARG A 152 -2.54 -26.32 -14.30
N ASN A 153 -2.00 -27.52 -14.07
CA ASN A 153 -0.55 -27.79 -14.17
C ASN A 153 0.01 -27.65 -15.59
N VAL A 154 -0.78 -27.96 -16.61
CA VAL A 154 -0.37 -27.79 -18.02
C VAL A 154 -0.09 -26.32 -18.34
N GLU A 155 -0.98 -25.43 -17.93
CA GLU A 155 -0.81 -23.99 -18.10
C GLU A 155 0.33 -23.43 -17.25
N ALA A 156 0.48 -23.93 -16.01
CA ALA A 156 1.61 -23.56 -15.16
C ALA A 156 2.95 -23.89 -15.83
N LEU A 157 3.06 -25.07 -16.45
CA LEU A 157 4.25 -25.48 -17.18
C LEU A 157 4.51 -24.58 -18.40
N ALA A 158 3.48 -24.19 -19.15
CA ALA A 158 3.61 -23.25 -20.26
C ALA A 158 4.12 -21.87 -19.80
N THR A 159 3.65 -21.40 -18.64
CA THR A 159 4.16 -20.18 -18.00
C THR A 159 5.63 -20.34 -17.62
N PHE A 160 6.04 -21.45 -17.01
CA PHE A 160 7.45 -21.70 -16.69
C PHE A 160 8.34 -21.72 -17.93
N LYS A 161 7.90 -22.37 -19.03
CA LYS A 161 8.62 -22.36 -20.31
C LYS A 161 8.79 -20.95 -20.86
N THR A 162 7.75 -20.12 -20.74
CA THR A 162 7.81 -18.71 -21.18
C THR A 162 8.79 -17.90 -20.34
N ILE A 163 8.77 -18.06 -19.00
CA ILE A 163 9.73 -17.41 -18.09
C ILE A 163 11.16 -17.87 -18.42
N TYR A 164 11.37 -19.16 -18.65
CA TYR A 164 12.68 -19.71 -19.00
C TYR A 164 13.23 -19.13 -20.31
N ALA A 165 12.40 -19.08 -21.35
CA ALA A 165 12.80 -18.52 -22.64
C ALA A 165 13.14 -17.02 -22.54
N LEU A 166 12.35 -16.24 -21.80
CA LEU A 166 12.62 -14.83 -21.57
C LEU A 166 13.91 -14.59 -20.77
N ASN A 167 14.17 -15.41 -19.75
CA ASN A 167 15.35 -15.23 -18.88
C ASN A 167 16.66 -15.74 -19.50
N THR A 168 16.60 -16.77 -20.35
CA THR A 168 17.80 -17.43 -20.90
C THR A 168 18.04 -17.14 -22.38
N GLY A 169 17.04 -16.64 -23.10
CA GLY A 169 17.06 -16.51 -24.56
C GLY A 169 16.96 -17.83 -25.32
N LYS A 170 16.84 -18.97 -24.62
CA LYS A 170 16.71 -20.31 -25.25
C LYS A 170 15.25 -20.64 -25.60
N SER A 171 15.07 -21.63 -26.45
CA SER A 171 13.73 -22.08 -26.88
C SER A 171 12.90 -22.63 -25.71
N LYS A 172 11.57 -22.51 -25.79
CA LYS A 172 10.64 -23.00 -24.76
C LYS A 172 10.72 -24.53 -24.58
N GLU A 173 11.09 -25.23 -25.64
CA GLU A 173 11.18 -26.68 -25.73
C GLU A 173 12.43 -27.23 -25.02
N SER A 174 13.48 -26.40 -24.86
CA SER A 174 14.69 -26.81 -24.12
C SER A 174 14.54 -26.66 -22.60
N TYR A 175 13.32 -26.40 -22.10
CA TYR A 175 13.03 -26.33 -20.69
C TYR A 175 13.12 -27.74 -20.06
N PRO A 176 13.97 -27.96 -19.03
CA PRO A 176 14.30 -29.31 -18.55
C PRO A 176 13.17 -30.00 -17.76
N VAL A 177 12.16 -29.25 -17.28
CA VAL A 177 11.07 -29.81 -16.48
C VAL A 177 9.94 -30.25 -17.40
N ILE A 178 9.55 -31.52 -17.29
CA ILE A 178 8.55 -32.16 -18.16
C ILE A 178 7.17 -32.19 -17.50
N ALA A 179 7.11 -32.39 -16.18
CA ALA A 179 5.87 -32.46 -15.42
C ALA A 179 6.00 -31.75 -14.07
N LEU A 180 4.87 -31.26 -13.57
CA LEU A 180 4.76 -30.63 -12.25
C LEU A 180 4.04 -31.55 -11.28
N PHE A 181 4.34 -31.41 -9.99
CA PHE A 181 3.65 -32.15 -8.93
C PHE A 181 2.19 -31.69 -8.81
N GLU A 182 1.27 -32.65 -8.66
CA GLU A 182 -0.16 -32.39 -8.56
C GLU A 182 -0.55 -31.93 -7.14
N GLU A 183 -0.46 -30.62 -6.87
CA GLU A 183 -0.78 -30.06 -5.54
C GLU A 183 -2.28 -30.11 -5.20
N ALA A 184 -3.18 -30.21 -6.19
CA ALA A 184 -4.63 -30.13 -6.00
C ALA A 184 -5.39 -31.18 -6.84
N PRO A 185 -5.24 -32.49 -6.52
CA PRO A 185 -5.77 -33.58 -7.33
C PRO A 185 -7.31 -33.54 -7.47
N GLU A 186 -8.03 -33.17 -6.42
CA GLU A 186 -9.50 -33.03 -6.48
C GLU A 186 -9.96 -31.94 -7.45
N LYS A 187 -9.22 -30.83 -7.53
CA LYS A 187 -9.53 -29.73 -8.46
C LYS A 187 -9.17 -30.12 -9.89
N ALA A 188 -8.01 -30.75 -10.09
CA ALA A 188 -7.59 -31.26 -11.39
C ALA A 188 -8.61 -32.28 -11.94
N ALA A 189 -9.08 -33.21 -11.10
CA ALA A 189 -10.11 -34.19 -11.47
C ALA A 189 -11.45 -33.53 -11.82
N LYS A 190 -11.87 -32.49 -11.09
CA LYS A 190 -13.08 -31.71 -11.42
C LYS A 190 -12.95 -30.95 -12.74
N ILE A 191 -11.76 -30.47 -13.08
CA ILE A 191 -11.50 -29.80 -14.36
C ILE A 191 -11.58 -30.81 -15.49
N ALA A 192 -10.90 -31.95 -15.36
CA ALA A 192 -10.97 -33.03 -16.35
C ALA A 192 -12.43 -33.48 -16.59
N ALA A 193 -13.19 -33.72 -15.51
CA ALA A 193 -14.60 -34.11 -15.61
C ALA A 193 -15.55 -33.01 -16.13
N LYS A 194 -15.14 -31.73 -16.12
CA LYS A 194 -15.89 -30.62 -16.72
C LYS A 194 -15.64 -30.50 -18.22
N THR A 195 -14.40 -30.71 -18.67
CA THR A 195 -14.07 -30.77 -20.09
C THR A 195 -14.88 -31.86 -20.81
N ASP A 196 -15.22 -32.95 -20.10
CA ASP A 196 -16.08 -34.03 -20.62
C ASP A 196 -17.59 -33.70 -20.60
N LYS A 197 -18.02 -32.66 -19.87
CA LYS A 197 -19.44 -32.32 -19.63
C LYS A 197 -19.89 -30.98 -20.23
N GLU A 198 -19.02 -30.25 -20.93
CA GLU A 198 -19.29 -28.90 -21.44
C GLU A 198 -20.24 -28.84 -22.66
N GLN A 199 -20.95 -29.93 -22.98
CA GLN A 199 -22.04 -29.93 -23.98
C GLN A 199 -23.44 -29.72 -23.40
N GLU A 200 -23.66 -29.76 -22.08
CA GLU A 200 -25.02 -29.57 -21.52
C GLU A 200 -25.08 -28.62 -20.31
N ALA A 201 -26.03 -27.67 -20.43
CA ALA A 201 -26.65 -26.84 -19.39
C ALA A 201 -26.05 -25.44 -19.07
N THR A 202 -26.52 -24.43 -19.81
CA THR A 202 -26.61 -23.04 -19.36
C THR A 202 -27.92 -22.81 -18.59
N ASN A 203 -27.87 -22.79 -17.25
CA ASN A 203 -29.01 -22.34 -16.42
C ASN A 203 -28.56 -21.23 -15.45
N PRO A 204 -29.19 -20.04 -15.43
CA PRO A 204 -28.73 -18.89 -14.63
C PRO A 204 -28.93 -19.04 -13.10
N LEU A 205 -29.85 -19.89 -12.66
CA LEU A 205 -30.07 -20.20 -11.23
C LEU A 205 -28.87 -20.94 -10.57
N SER A 206 -28.10 -21.72 -11.34
CA SER A 206 -26.93 -22.43 -10.83
C SER A 206 -25.77 -21.47 -10.50
N LYS A 207 -25.61 -20.35 -11.23
CA LYS A 207 -24.55 -19.37 -11.00
C LYS A 207 -24.65 -18.71 -9.61
N GLN A 208 -25.86 -18.46 -9.12
CA GLN A 208 -26.08 -17.80 -7.83
C GLN A 208 -25.86 -18.75 -6.64
N GLN A 209 -26.27 -20.02 -6.76
CA GLN A 209 -25.94 -21.07 -5.80
C GLN A 209 -24.43 -21.36 -5.77
N THR A 210 -23.79 -21.42 -6.95
CA THR A 210 -22.33 -21.59 -7.07
C THR A 210 -21.58 -20.44 -6.40
N ALA A 211 -22.03 -19.18 -6.54
CA ALA A 211 -21.39 -18.03 -5.89
C ALA A 211 -21.48 -18.09 -4.34
N LYS A 212 -22.63 -18.49 -3.79
CA LYS A 212 -22.81 -18.66 -2.33
C LYS A 212 -21.98 -19.82 -1.77
N GLU A 213 -21.96 -20.96 -2.46
CA GLU A 213 -21.16 -22.13 -2.05
C GLU A 213 -19.67 -21.84 -2.14
N THR A 214 -19.23 -21.19 -3.22
CA THR A 214 -17.83 -20.83 -3.39
C THR A 214 -17.41 -19.76 -2.36
N PHE A 215 -18.28 -18.82 -1.99
CA PHE A 215 -18.00 -17.85 -0.90
C PHE A 215 -17.90 -18.55 0.47
N LYS A 216 -18.77 -19.52 0.74
CA LYS A 216 -18.71 -20.35 1.95
C LYS A 216 -17.41 -21.16 2.01
N ASP A 217 -16.93 -21.65 0.88
CA ASP A 217 -15.63 -22.35 0.80
C ASP A 217 -14.44 -21.39 0.95
N GLY A 218 -14.54 -20.14 0.47
CA GLY A 218 -13.58 -19.08 0.77
C GLY A 218 -13.52 -18.72 2.26
N LEU A 219 -14.67 -18.66 2.93
CA LEU A 219 -14.74 -18.50 4.39
C LEU A 219 -14.13 -19.69 5.13
N LYS A 220 -14.29 -20.92 4.62
CA LYS A 220 -13.60 -22.10 5.20
C LYS A 220 -12.08 -22.00 5.06
N GLN A 221 -11.54 -21.32 4.05
CA GLN A 221 -10.09 -21.07 3.92
C GLN A 221 -9.55 -20.09 4.98
N LEU A 222 -10.41 -19.35 5.68
CA LEU A 222 -10.01 -18.56 6.85
C LEU A 222 -9.81 -19.44 8.09
N LYS A 223 -10.44 -20.62 8.16
CA LYS A 223 -10.40 -21.51 9.33
C LYS A 223 -8.97 -21.86 9.79
N PRO A 224 -8.00 -22.18 8.90
CA PRO A 224 -6.61 -22.43 9.28
C PRO A 224 -5.90 -21.21 9.90
N MET A 225 -6.30 -19.97 9.56
CA MET A 225 -5.70 -18.75 10.13
C MET A 225 -6.02 -18.60 11.62
N PHE A 226 -7.15 -19.18 12.05
CA PHE A 226 -7.57 -19.22 13.45
C PHE A 226 -7.06 -20.44 14.21
N SER A 227 -6.24 -21.29 13.58
CA SER A 227 -5.62 -22.43 14.25
C SER A 227 -4.30 -22.02 14.91
N SER A 228 -4.00 -22.63 16.06
CA SER A 228 -2.69 -22.53 16.70
C SER A 228 -1.67 -23.36 15.90
N PRO A 229 -0.45 -22.86 15.60
CA PRO A 229 0.21 -21.64 16.12
C PRO A 229 0.03 -20.37 15.26
N TYR A 230 -0.63 -20.45 14.10
CA TYR A 230 -0.74 -19.36 13.13
C TYR A 230 -1.47 -18.12 13.66
N LEU A 231 -2.46 -18.31 14.54
CA LEU A 231 -3.24 -17.21 15.12
C LEU A 231 -2.35 -16.19 15.87
N LYS A 232 -1.38 -16.67 16.65
CA LYS A 232 -0.44 -15.81 17.39
C LYS A 232 0.39 -14.96 16.43
N PHE A 233 0.91 -15.56 15.37
CA PHE A 233 1.71 -14.85 14.38
C PHE A 233 0.87 -13.87 13.56
N CYS A 234 -0.37 -14.23 13.20
CA CYS A 234 -1.30 -13.33 12.54
C CYS A 234 -1.55 -12.08 13.39
N PHE A 235 -1.88 -12.27 14.66
CA PHE A 235 -2.12 -11.16 15.59
C PHE A 235 -0.91 -10.23 15.69
N MET A 236 0.31 -10.79 15.82
CA MET A 236 1.55 -10.01 15.86
C MET A 236 1.76 -9.17 14.59
N VAL A 237 1.64 -9.76 13.40
CA VAL A 237 1.85 -9.01 12.15
C VAL A 237 0.75 -7.99 11.88
N TYR A 238 -0.49 -8.25 12.29
CA TYR A 238 -1.59 -7.30 12.16
C TYR A 238 -1.42 -6.10 13.07
N LEU A 239 -1.03 -6.33 14.33
CA LEU A 239 -0.78 -5.27 15.29
C LEU A 239 0.44 -4.43 14.89
N MET A 240 1.52 -5.07 14.42
CA MET A 240 2.66 -4.35 13.85
C MET A 240 2.26 -3.50 12.64
N GLY A 241 1.50 -4.07 11.69
CA GLY A 241 1.02 -3.34 10.52
C GLY A 241 0.17 -2.13 10.89
N PHE A 242 -0.73 -2.29 11.85
CA PHE A 242 -1.54 -1.22 12.42
C PHE A 242 -0.67 -0.09 13.00
N SER A 243 0.23 -0.41 13.92
CA SER A 243 0.98 0.62 14.65
C SER A 243 2.02 1.34 13.78
N ILE A 244 2.67 0.63 12.86
CA ILE A 244 3.59 1.24 11.88
C ILE A 244 2.82 2.24 11.01
N LEU A 245 1.67 1.82 10.45
CA LEU A 245 0.95 2.65 9.50
C LEU A 245 0.22 3.82 10.17
N LEU A 246 -0.16 3.68 11.45
CA LEU A 246 -0.65 4.77 12.30
C LEU A 246 0.40 5.87 12.44
N GLY A 247 1.59 5.54 12.95
CA GLY A 247 2.66 6.54 13.14
C GLY A 247 3.11 7.15 11.82
N GLN A 248 3.35 6.31 10.80
CA GLN A 248 3.83 6.75 9.50
C GLN A 248 2.84 7.68 8.79
N ASN A 249 1.55 7.34 8.72
CA ASN A 249 0.60 8.18 7.97
C ASN A 249 0.23 9.46 8.71
N SER A 250 0.22 9.44 10.04
CA SER A 250 -0.02 10.65 10.84
C SER A 250 1.03 11.71 10.50
N VAL A 251 2.32 11.37 10.52
CA VAL A 251 3.37 12.32 10.12
C VAL A 251 3.21 12.68 8.65
N ARG A 252 3.07 11.69 7.76
CA ARG A 252 3.10 11.92 6.31
C ARG A 252 1.98 12.84 5.80
N LEU A 253 0.77 12.76 6.35
CA LEU A 253 -0.35 13.60 5.92
C LEU A 253 -0.26 15.03 6.47
N TRP A 254 0.32 15.20 7.65
CA TRP A 254 0.47 16.50 8.29
C TRP A 254 1.77 17.22 7.91
N LEU A 255 2.76 16.50 7.36
CA LEU A 255 4.07 17.06 7.04
C LEU A 255 4.04 18.26 6.07
N PRO A 256 3.23 18.28 4.98
CA PRO A 256 3.13 19.46 4.12
C PRO A 256 2.59 20.69 4.87
N GLN A 257 1.56 20.50 5.70
CA GLN A 257 0.96 21.57 6.49
C GLN A 257 1.94 22.11 7.55
N LEU A 258 2.74 21.22 8.16
CA LEU A 258 3.78 21.60 9.11
C LEU A 258 4.85 22.47 8.45
N PHE A 259 5.36 22.06 7.27
CA PHE A 259 6.34 22.88 6.55
C PHE A 259 5.77 24.22 6.10
N ALA A 260 4.53 24.25 5.58
CA ALA A 260 3.87 25.49 5.22
C ALA A 260 3.73 26.44 6.43
N SER A 261 3.38 25.90 7.60
CA SER A 261 3.26 26.70 8.84
C SER A 261 4.60 27.20 9.36
N ILE A 262 5.69 26.45 9.18
CA ILE A 262 7.05 26.88 9.53
C ILE A 262 7.45 28.08 8.67
N VAL A 263 7.29 27.97 7.35
CA VAL A 263 7.64 29.04 6.40
C VAL A 263 6.80 30.30 6.65
N GLU A 264 5.49 30.15 6.86
CA GLU A 264 4.60 31.28 7.18
C GLU A 264 5.02 31.97 8.49
N TYR A 265 5.35 31.20 9.53
CA TYR A 265 5.81 31.76 10.81
C TYR A 265 7.12 32.53 10.65
N GLU A 266 8.10 31.97 9.92
CA GLU A 266 9.39 32.62 9.69
C GLU A 266 9.25 33.92 8.90
N GLN A 267 8.36 33.96 7.90
CA GLN A 267 8.06 35.17 7.14
C GLN A 267 7.43 36.27 8.02
N LEU A 268 6.55 35.90 8.96
CA LEU A 268 5.84 36.86 9.81
C LEU A 268 6.69 37.38 10.98
N TYR A 269 7.48 36.50 11.60
CA TYR A 269 8.19 36.79 12.85
C TYR A 269 9.71 36.88 12.69
N GLY A 270 10.27 36.59 11.51
CA GLY A 270 11.70 36.68 11.21
C GLY A 270 12.59 35.78 12.05
N SER A 271 12.04 34.73 12.68
CA SER A 271 12.77 33.85 13.59
C SER A 271 12.30 32.40 13.48
N THR A 272 13.25 31.47 13.56
CA THR A 272 12.98 30.03 13.67
C THR A 272 12.57 29.69 15.10
N THR A 273 11.64 28.75 15.27
CA THR A 273 11.12 28.36 16.58
C THR A 273 10.95 26.85 16.71
N SER A 274 10.60 26.40 17.92
CA SER A 274 10.36 24.99 18.21
C SER A 274 9.13 24.47 17.48
N MET A 275 9.12 23.16 17.20
CA MET A 275 7.95 22.48 16.64
C MET A 275 6.69 22.66 17.49
N CYS A 276 6.82 22.76 18.82
CA CYS A 276 5.69 23.03 19.71
C CYS A 276 5.03 24.38 19.43
N THR A 277 5.83 25.43 19.27
CA THR A 277 5.33 26.77 18.96
C THR A 277 4.59 26.77 17.62
N ILE A 278 5.11 26.05 16.62
CA ILE A 278 4.47 25.91 15.31
C ILE A 278 3.12 25.17 15.41
N LEU A 279 3.05 24.11 16.21
CA LEU A 279 1.79 23.37 16.44
C LEU A 279 0.74 24.27 17.13
N GLU A 280 1.13 25.01 18.17
CA GLU A 280 0.26 25.96 18.85
C GLU A 280 -0.21 27.08 17.92
N TYR A 281 0.70 27.62 17.09
CA TYR A 281 0.37 28.58 16.05
C TYR A 281 -0.69 28.03 15.08
N ASN A 282 -0.51 26.81 14.58
CA ASN A 282 -1.45 26.19 13.64
C ASN A 282 -2.85 25.96 14.26
N VAL A 283 -2.90 25.50 15.52
CA VAL A 283 -4.16 25.32 16.25
C VAL A 283 -4.87 26.66 16.45
N ASN A 284 -4.18 27.69 16.92
CA ASN A 284 -4.75 29.02 17.13
C ASN A 284 -5.28 29.63 15.83
N ARG A 285 -4.54 29.51 14.72
CA ARG A 285 -4.99 29.96 13.38
C ARG A 285 -6.28 29.26 12.97
N THR A 286 -6.38 27.95 13.18
CA THR A 286 -7.59 27.17 12.84
C THR A 286 -8.81 27.61 13.66
N HIS A 287 -8.63 27.95 14.93
CA HIS A 287 -9.71 28.48 15.77
C HIS A 287 -10.20 29.86 15.32
N LEU A 288 -9.30 30.73 14.86
CA LEU A 288 -9.67 32.05 14.34
C LEU A 288 -10.49 31.95 13.06
N ILE A 289 -10.13 31.05 12.13
CA ILE A 289 -10.83 30.86 10.85
C ILE A 289 -12.26 30.34 11.05
N LYS A 290 -12.50 29.48 12.05
CA LYS A 290 -13.87 29.00 12.36
C LYS A 290 -14.84 30.10 12.77
N ASN A 291 -14.34 31.26 13.22
CA ASN A 291 -15.16 32.36 13.73
C ASN A 291 -15.42 33.45 12.70
N VAL A 292 -14.89 33.32 11.47
CA VAL A 292 -15.09 34.29 10.39
C VAL A 292 -16.01 33.68 9.33
N ASP A 293 -17.27 34.13 9.29
CA ASP A 293 -18.31 33.72 8.33
C ASP A 293 -18.06 34.24 6.89
N GLU A 294 -16.93 34.90 6.63
CA GLU A 294 -16.62 35.55 5.36
C GLU A 294 -15.29 35.07 4.76
N MET A 295 -15.32 33.91 4.11
CA MET A 295 -14.38 33.63 3.01
C MET A 295 -15.18 33.17 1.79
N LYS A 296 -15.61 34.13 0.96
CA LYS A 296 -16.29 33.86 -0.31
C LYS A 296 -15.35 33.34 -1.41
N THR A 297 -14.03 33.41 -1.20
CA THR A 297 -13.03 32.84 -2.12
C THR A 297 -11.82 32.35 -1.33
N CYS A 298 -11.58 31.04 -1.33
CA CYS A 298 -10.30 30.46 -0.94
C CYS A 298 -9.31 30.70 -2.09
N ASP A 299 -8.58 31.81 -2.06
CA ASP A 299 -7.41 31.95 -2.92
C ASP A 299 -6.23 31.24 -2.25
N VAL A 300 -6.01 29.99 -2.66
CA VAL A 300 -4.92 29.16 -2.12
C VAL A 300 -3.69 29.43 -2.98
N HIS A 301 -2.82 30.30 -2.49
CA HIS A 301 -1.54 30.56 -3.16
C HIS A 301 -0.60 29.37 -2.90
N ILE A 302 -0.53 28.45 -3.86
CA ILE A 302 0.31 27.26 -3.79
C ILE A 302 1.72 27.62 -4.29
N SER A 303 2.66 27.88 -3.38
CA SER A 303 4.06 28.12 -3.75
C SER A 303 4.80 26.81 -4.05
N PHE A 304 5.71 26.84 -5.03
CA PHE A 304 6.59 25.71 -5.37
C PHE A 304 7.43 25.25 -4.17
N GLU A 305 7.86 26.20 -3.34
CA GLU A 305 8.64 25.95 -2.12
C GLU A 305 7.91 25.03 -1.13
N SER A 306 6.58 25.11 -1.07
CA SER A 306 5.75 24.30 -0.16
C SER A 306 5.87 22.78 -0.37
N TYR A 307 6.25 22.33 -1.58
CA TYR A 307 6.41 20.91 -1.89
C TYR A 307 7.86 20.43 -1.93
N THR A 308 8.84 21.35 -1.92
CA THR A 308 10.26 21.01 -2.06
C THR A 308 10.73 20.08 -0.94
N ASN A 309 10.33 20.39 0.30
CA ASN A 309 10.64 19.56 1.47
C ASN A 309 9.97 18.16 1.41
N ASN A 310 8.76 18.07 0.87
CA ASN A 310 8.07 16.79 0.69
C ASN A 310 8.73 15.91 -0.39
N ILE A 311 9.21 16.54 -1.47
CA ILE A 311 9.98 15.87 -2.52
C ILE A 311 11.31 15.37 -1.94
N ALA A 312 12.00 16.18 -1.13
CA ALA A 312 13.24 15.78 -0.46
C ALA A 312 13.05 14.55 0.45
N VAL A 313 12.03 14.56 1.31
CA VAL A 313 11.68 13.41 2.17
C VAL A 313 11.39 12.14 1.34
N SER A 314 10.66 12.29 0.23
CA SER A 314 10.34 11.19 -0.67
C SER A 314 11.60 10.66 -1.37
N GLY A 315 12.51 11.54 -1.79
CA GLY A 315 13.81 11.18 -2.36
C GLY A 315 14.69 10.39 -1.39
N CYS A 316 14.79 10.82 -0.13
CA CYS A 316 15.47 10.07 0.92
C CYS A 316 14.86 8.68 1.11
N THR A 317 13.53 8.59 1.05
CA THR A 317 12.81 7.32 1.19
C THR A 317 13.15 6.35 0.03
N VAL A 318 13.13 6.83 -1.22
CA VAL A 318 13.50 6.04 -2.41
C VAL A 318 14.94 5.53 -2.27
N PHE A 319 15.87 6.39 -1.87
CA PHE A 319 17.26 6.01 -1.65
C PHE A 319 17.42 4.97 -0.54
N GLY A 320 16.69 5.11 0.57
CA GLY A 320 16.67 4.12 1.65
C GLY A 320 16.20 2.74 1.17
N PHE A 321 15.13 2.68 0.37
CA PHE A 321 14.67 1.42 -0.23
C PHE A 321 15.68 0.82 -1.19
N PHE A 322 16.36 1.64 -1.99
CA PHE A 322 17.42 1.19 -2.90
C PHE A 322 18.55 0.50 -2.13
N LEU A 323 19.06 1.14 -1.08
CA LEU A 323 20.11 0.56 -0.22
C LEU A 323 19.68 -0.76 0.42
N VAL A 324 18.49 -0.79 1.03
CA VAL A 324 17.98 -2.01 1.69
C VAL A 324 17.75 -3.13 0.68
N SER A 325 17.27 -2.84 -0.53
CA SER A 325 17.07 -3.84 -1.59
C SER A 325 18.35 -4.58 -1.97
N PHE A 326 19.50 -3.90 -1.93
CA PHE A 326 20.79 -4.52 -2.24
C PHE A 326 21.23 -5.50 -1.14
N ILE A 327 21.10 -5.08 0.13
CA ILE A 327 21.63 -5.80 1.29
C ILE A 327 20.67 -6.83 1.90
N ILE A 328 19.35 -6.71 1.70
CA ILE A 328 18.34 -7.52 2.42
C ILE A 328 18.52 -9.03 2.28
N ASN A 329 18.98 -9.51 1.12
CA ASN A 329 19.23 -10.93 0.91
C ASN A 329 20.44 -11.45 1.71
N LYS A 330 21.37 -10.57 2.12
CA LYS A 330 22.52 -10.93 2.96
C LYS A 330 22.17 -10.89 4.45
N ILE A 331 21.49 -9.83 4.89
CA ILE A 331 21.24 -9.58 6.33
C ILE A 331 19.93 -10.19 6.84
N GLY A 332 18.97 -10.46 5.95
CA GLY A 332 17.67 -11.05 6.26
C GLY A 332 16.63 -10.07 6.82
N ASN A 333 15.35 -10.40 6.65
CA ASN A 333 14.22 -9.56 7.06
C ASN A 333 14.22 -9.22 8.55
N LYS A 334 14.51 -10.19 9.42
CA LYS A 334 14.50 -9.97 10.89
C LYS A 334 15.56 -8.95 11.32
N THR A 335 16.73 -8.97 10.69
CA THR A 335 17.78 -7.99 10.98
C THR A 335 17.38 -6.58 10.57
N VAL A 336 16.80 -6.42 9.38
CA VAL A 336 16.28 -5.13 8.88
C VAL A 336 15.17 -4.60 9.79
N LEU A 337 14.30 -5.48 10.29
CA LEU A 337 13.12 -5.10 11.05
C LEU A 337 13.44 -4.74 12.51
N SER A 338 14.12 -5.65 13.24
CA SER A 338 14.09 -5.67 14.71
C SER A 338 15.42 -5.81 15.43
N ARG A 339 16.57 -5.91 14.75
CA ARG A 339 17.87 -5.96 15.44
C ARG A 339 18.23 -4.58 16.01
N LYS A 340 19.33 -4.47 16.78
CA LYS A 340 19.76 -3.23 17.45
C LYS A 340 19.86 -1.99 16.55
N ASN A 341 19.98 -2.15 15.22
CA ASN A 341 19.95 -1.05 14.23
C ASN A 341 18.82 -1.25 13.19
N GLY A 342 17.73 -1.88 13.60
CA GLY A 342 16.58 -2.17 12.74
C GLY A 342 15.72 -0.92 12.50
N ALA A 343 14.99 -0.94 11.40
CA ALA A 343 14.19 0.19 10.94
C ALA A 343 13.11 0.63 11.96
N LEU A 344 12.59 -0.28 12.78
CA LEU A 344 11.62 0.08 13.83
C LEU A 344 12.24 0.88 14.98
N LEU A 345 13.46 0.52 15.41
CA LEU A 345 14.13 1.27 16.47
C LEU A 345 14.56 2.65 15.97
N THR A 346 15.09 2.73 14.75
CA THR A 346 15.39 4.02 14.11
C THR A 346 14.13 4.87 13.99
N SER A 347 13.01 4.31 13.54
CA SER A 347 11.75 5.03 13.45
C SER A 347 11.25 5.50 14.83
N PHE A 348 11.39 4.71 15.90
CA PHE A 348 11.04 5.13 17.25
C PHE A 348 11.88 6.32 17.74
N ILE A 349 13.21 6.25 17.59
CA ILE A 349 14.12 7.32 18.02
C ILE A 349 13.74 8.64 17.35
N PHE A 350 13.59 8.63 16.03
CA PHE A 350 13.26 9.85 15.28
C PHE A 350 11.80 10.31 15.46
N ALA A 351 10.86 9.41 15.81
CA ALA A 351 9.52 9.81 16.23
C ALA A 351 9.55 10.67 17.49
N VAL A 352 10.38 10.30 18.46
CA VAL A 352 10.55 11.02 19.72
C VAL A 352 11.34 12.31 19.50
N SER A 353 12.37 12.29 18.64
CA SER A 353 13.18 13.47 18.32
C SER A 353 12.40 14.65 17.72
N PHE A 354 11.23 14.43 17.10
CA PHE A 354 10.40 15.51 16.55
C PHE A 354 10.08 16.62 17.56
N TYR A 355 9.91 16.26 18.83
CA TYR A 355 9.61 17.22 19.89
C TYR A 355 10.72 18.28 20.07
N TRP A 356 11.98 17.91 19.86
CA TRP A 356 13.14 18.80 19.98
C TRP A 356 13.53 19.48 18.67
N SER A 357 12.68 19.44 17.64
CA SER A 357 12.98 20.14 16.39
C SER A 357 12.85 21.66 16.58
N LEU A 358 13.90 22.41 16.19
CA LEU A 358 14.02 23.86 16.40
C LEU A 358 14.14 24.66 15.10
N SER A 359 14.18 23.98 13.95
CA SER A 359 14.39 24.57 12.62
C SER A 359 13.65 23.78 11.55
N GLU A 360 13.43 24.42 10.40
CA GLU A 360 12.98 23.76 9.17
C GLU A 360 13.88 22.58 8.80
N TYR A 361 15.21 22.79 8.78
CA TYR A 361 16.18 21.77 8.40
C TYR A 361 16.23 20.59 9.37
N SER A 362 16.08 20.83 10.68
CA SER A 362 16.01 19.75 11.66
C SER A 362 14.72 18.94 11.49
N THR A 363 13.59 19.62 11.23
CA THR A 363 12.29 18.96 10.97
C THR A 363 12.35 18.12 9.71
N LEU A 364 12.99 18.64 8.67
CA LEU A 364 13.22 17.94 7.41
C LEU A 364 14.07 16.68 7.61
N ALA A 365 15.21 16.78 8.29
CA ALA A 365 16.08 15.63 8.53
C ALA A 365 15.39 14.55 9.38
N ILE A 366 14.70 14.94 10.46
CA ILE A 366 14.00 14.02 11.34
C ILE A 366 12.86 13.31 10.60
N SER A 367 12.04 14.06 9.86
CA SER A 367 10.92 13.50 9.09
C SER A 367 11.39 12.59 7.96
N ALA A 368 12.47 12.94 7.26
CA ALA A 368 13.06 12.10 6.21
C ALA A 368 13.49 10.74 6.75
N ILE A 369 14.22 10.71 7.86
CA ILE A 369 14.71 9.47 8.47
C ILE A 369 13.54 8.66 9.04
N PHE A 370 12.61 9.30 9.75
CA PHE A 370 11.42 8.65 10.32
C PHE A 370 10.56 7.98 9.23
N VAL A 371 10.21 8.71 8.16
CA VAL A 371 9.37 8.21 7.07
C VAL A 371 10.07 7.10 6.31
N THR A 372 11.39 7.23 6.09
CA THR A 372 12.19 6.19 5.43
C THR A 372 12.20 4.89 6.26
N ALA A 373 12.55 4.99 7.54
CA ALA A 373 12.65 3.85 8.42
C ALA A 373 11.29 3.15 8.64
N SER A 374 10.22 3.91 8.88
CA SER A 374 8.86 3.35 9.03
C SER A 374 8.36 2.68 7.74
N SER A 375 8.64 3.26 6.56
CA SER A 375 8.25 2.67 5.27
C SER A 375 8.97 1.34 5.01
N ILE A 376 10.27 1.29 5.29
CA ILE A 376 11.08 0.06 5.20
C ILE A 376 10.55 -0.99 6.18
N ALA A 377 10.23 -0.59 7.41
CA ALA A 377 9.66 -1.48 8.42
C ALA A 377 8.31 -2.07 7.95
N GLY A 378 7.39 -1.23 7.46
CA GLY A 378 6.09 -1.68 6.97
C GLY A 378 6.19 -2.65 5.80
N THR A 379 7.08 -2.37 4.83
CA THR A 379 7.32 -3.29 3.71
C THR A 379 7.99 -4.59 4.17
N THR A 380 8.87 -4.51 5.17
CA THR A 380 9.53 -5.69 5.73
C THR A 380 8.55 -6.57 6.49
N VAL A 381 7.56 -6.00 7.19
CA VAL A 381 6.46 -6.78 7.81
C VAL A 381 5.70 -7.58 6.75
N ILE A 382 5.32 -6.95 5.64
CA ILE A 382 4.65 -7.64 4.52
C ILE A 382 5.55 -8.77 3.98
N SER A 383 6.85 -8.51 3.83
CA SER A 383 7.83 -9.52 3.39
C SER A 383 7.95 -10.69 4.37
N VAL A 384 7.93 -10.43 5.67
CA VAL A 384 7.90 -11.48 6.70
C VAL A 384 6.60 -12.28 6.61
N SER A 385 5.44 -11.63 6.49
CA SER A 385 4.15 -12.32 6.33
C SER A 385 4.16 -13.25 5.10
N VAL A 386 4.67 -12.78 3.97
CA VAL A 386 4.77 -13.58 2.75
C VAL A 386 5.65 -14.82 2.92
N ASN A 387 6.70 -14.74 3.76
CA ASN A 387 7.64 -15.83 4.00
C ASN A 387 7.20 -16.77 5.14
N LEU A 388 6.44 -16.27 6.11
CA LEU A 388 5.98 -17.04 7.27
C LEU A 388 4.79 -17.93 6.93
N PHE A 389 3.91 -17.51 6.02
CA PHE A 389 2.67 -18.21 5.71
C PHE A 389 2.73 -19.00 4.39
N PRO A 390 2.11 -20.20 4.35
CA PRO A 390 2.04 -21.02 3.15
C PRO A 390 1.20 -20.33 2.06
N THR A 391 1.43 -20.73 0.80
CA THR A 391 0.87 -20.04 -0.38
C THR A 391 -0.66 -19.96 -0.37
N VAL A 392 -1.34 -20.99 0.14
CA VAL A 392 -2.81 -21.10 0.17
C VAL A 392 -3.47 -20.01 1.02
N MET A 393 -2.81 -19.53 2.08
CA MET A 393 -3.36 -18.50 2.99
C MET A 393 -2.61 -17.16 2.90
N ARG A 394 -1.53 -17.10 2.10
CA ARG A 394 -0.63 -15.95 2.01
C ARG A 394 -1.34 -14.69 1.56
N ALA A 395 -2.16 -14.77 0.51
CA ALA A 395 -2.86 -13.61 -0.04
C ALA A 395 -3.78 -12.97 1.00
N MET A 396 -4.57 -13.79 1.68
CA MET A 396 -5.48 -13.34 2.73
C MET A 396 -4.75 -12.69 3.92
N VAL A 397 -3.66 -13.30 4.40
CA VAL A 397 -2.86 -12.70 5.48
C VAL A 397 -2.33 -11.33 5.07
N VAL A 398 -1.78 -11.19 3.85
CA VAL A 398 -1.25 -9.91 3.35
C VAL A 398 -2.37 -8.87 3.27
N VAL A 399 -3.54 -9.23 2.75
CA VAL A 399 -4.72 -8.37 2.69
C VAL A 399 -5.12 -7.90 4.09
N LEU A 400 -5.16 -8.79 5.07
CA LEU A 400 -5.53 -8.45 6.44
C LEU A 400 -4.48 -7.58 7.15
N VAL A 401 -3.18 -7.81 6.93
CA VAL A 401 -2.11 -6.91 7.40
C VAL A 401 -2.27 -5.51 6.80
N LEU A 402 -2.54 -5.41 5.50
CA LEU A 402 -2.77 -4.12 4.85
C LEU A 402 -4.03 -3.43 5.40
N THR A 403 -5.07 -4.21 5.71
CA THR A 403 -6.32 -3.70 6.26
C THR A 403 -6.16 -3.21 7.69
N SER A 404 -5.45 -3.95 8.55
CA SER A 404 -5.13 -3.50 9.91
C SER A 404 -4.27 -2.24 9.87
N GLY A 405 -3.28 -2.17 8.96
CA GLY A 405 -2.53 -0.95 8.70
C GLY A 405 -3.43 0.22 8.35
N ARG A 406 -4.38 0.05 7.43
CA ARG A 406 -5.31 1.11 6.99
C ARG A 406 -6.22 1.60 8.12
N LEU A 407 -6.64 0.71 9.02
CA LEU A 407 -7.34 1.10 10.26
C LEU A 407 -6.45 1.96 11.15
N GLY A 408 -5.16 1.61 11.29
CA GLY A 408 -4.18 2.42 12.01
C GLY A 408 -3.99 3.80 11.39
N SER A 409 -3.88 3.87 10.06
CA SER A 409 -3.80 5.15 9.33
C SER A 409 -5.05 6.01 9.53
N LEU A 410 -6.26 5.43 9.45
CA LEU A 410 -7.51 6.13 9.73
C LEU A 410 -7.53 6.68 11.16
N LEU A 411 -7.20 5.84 12.14
CA LEU A 411 -7.20 6.23 13.54
C LEU A 411 -6.17 7.34 13.81
N GLY A 412 -4.95 7.21 13.28
CA GLY A 412 -3.90 8.22 13.42
C GLY A 412 -4.32 9.57 12.85
N ASN A 413 -4.98 9.60 11.69
CA ASN A 413 -5.45 10.85 11.08
C ASN A 413 -6.54 11.55 11.88
N VAL A 414 -7.35 10.80 12.63
CA VAL A 414 -8.38 11.37 13.52
C VAL A 414 -7.76 11.80 14.85
N LEU A 415 -6.90 10.96 15.44
CA LEU A 415 -6.31 11.22 16.75
C LEU A 415 -5.24 12.31 16.73
N PHE A 416 -4.43 12.41 15.66
CA PHE A 416 -3.36 13.41 15.58
C PHE A 416 -3.86 14.85 15.81
N PRO A 417 -4.84 15.37 15.06
CA PRO A 417 -5.36 16.72 15.31
C PRO A 417 -6.05 16.87 16.66
N LEU A 418 -6.78 15.86 17.14
CA LEU A 418 -7.38 15.90 18.47
C LEU A 418 -6.30 16.06 19.55
N PHE A 419 -5.20 15.34 19.44
CA PHE A 419 -4.08 15.44 20.36
C PHE A 419 -3.33 16.77 20.25
N MET A 420 -3.28 17.40 19.08
CA MET A 420 -2.72 18.76 18.95
C MET A 420 -3.53 19.78 19.77
N THR A 421 -4.85 19.63 19.86
CA THR A 421 -5.69 20.53 20.69
C THR A 421 -5.48 20.35 22.19
N MET A 422 -4.91 19.23 22.63
CA MET A 422 -4.59 18.96 24.03
C MET A 422 -3.19 19.47 24.43
N GLY A 423 -2.37 19.90 23.47
CA GLY A 423 -1.02 20.41 23.68
C GLY A 423 0.01 19.80 22.71
N CYS A 424 1.27 20.21 22.87
CA CYS A 424 2.35 19.79 21.97
C CYS A 424 2.78 18.32 22.14
N ILE A 425 2.82 17.80 23.36
CA ILE A 425 3.38 16.48 23.68
C ILE A 425 2.52 15.30 23.18
N PRO A 426 1.18 15.29 23.33
CA PRO A 426 0.35 14.12 23.02
C PRO A 426 0.49 13.56 21.58
N PRO A 427 0.58 14.36 20.50
CA PRO A 427 0.79 13.85 19.14
C PRO A 427 2.10 13.05 18.99
N PHE A 428 3.19 13.52 19.60
CA PHE A 428 4.49 12.84 19.53
C PHE A 428 4.51 11.56 20.36
N VAL A 429 3.87 11.56 21.53
CA VAL A 429 3.70 10.35 22.35
C VAL A 429 2.88 9.30 21.59
N MET A 430 1.83 9.70 20.86
CA MET A 430 1.05 8.78 20.04
C MET A 430 1.90 8.12 18.94
N ILE A 431 2.65 8.93 18.17
CA ILE A 431 3.49 8.42 17.08
C ILE A 431 4.61 7.52 17.63
N GLY A 432 5.34 8.00 18.64
CA GLY A 432 6.43 7.28 19.28
C GLY A 432 5.94 5.97 19.94
N GLY A 433 4.84 6.03 20.69
CA GLY A 433 4.23 4.88 21.34
C GLY A 433 3.79 3.81 20.35
N ALA A 434 3.15 4.21 19.24
CA ALA A 434 2.74 3.25 18.21
C ALA A 434 3.95 2.51 17.60
N VAL A 435 4.99 3.25 17.21
CA VAL A 435 6.21 2.63 16.63
C VAL A 435 6.96 1.79 17.66
N PHE A 436 6.99 2.22 18.92
CA PHE A 436 7.58 1.46 20.03
C PHE A 436 6.87 0.12 20.25
N CYS A 437 5.53 0.11 20.24
CA CYS A 437 4.76 -1.12 20.31
C CYS A 437 5.13 -2.09 19.18
N ALA A 438 5.23 -1.60 17.94
CA ALA A 438 5.67 -2.41 16.81
C ALA A 438 7.10 -2.96 17.01
N CYS A 439 8.01 -2.12 17.54
CA CYS A 439 9.38 -2.51 17.85
C CYS A 439 9.43 -3.66 18.87
N ILE A 440 8.67 -3.60 19.97
CA ILE A 440 8.61 -4.67 20.97
C ILE A 440 8.12 -5.97 20.34
N ILE A 441 6.99 -5.92 19.61
CA ILE A 441 6.38 -7.11 19.01
C ILE A 441 7.34 -7.77 18.01
N SER A 442 8.12 -6.97 17.29
CA SER A 442 9.04 -7.44 16.25
C SER A 442 10.17 -8.36 16.75
N PHE A 443 10.51 -8.32 18.04
CA PHE A 443 11.48 -9.24 18.63
C PHE A 443 10.95 -10.68 18.72
N PHE A 444 9.64 -10.83 18.94
CA PHE A 444 8.95 -12.11 19.10
C PHE A 444 8.60 -12.79 17.77
N VAL A 445 8.72 -12.08 16.65
CA VAL A 445 8.47 -12.64 15.32
C VAL A 445 9.64 -13.56 14.91
N PRO A 446 9.38 -14.82 14.51
CA PRO A 446 10.42 -15.76 14.12
C PRO A 446 11.16 -15.28 12.86
N GLY A 447 12.45 -15.57 12.79
CA GLY A 447 13.23 -15.35 11.57
C GLY A 447 12.95 -16.46 10.56
N ALA A 448 13.17 -16.20 9.27
CA ALA A 448 12.97 -17.18 8.19
C ALA A 448 13.79 -18.50 8.35
N ASN A 449 14.77 -18.52 9.25
CA ASN A 449 15.62 -19.68 9.54
C ASN A 449 15.21 -20.46 10.80
N SER A 450 14.11 -20.10 11.48
CA SER A 450 13.66 -20.89 12.64
C SER A 450 13.10 -22.23 12.16
N GLU A 451 13.66 -23.34 12.65
CA GLU A 451 13.29 -24.72 12.32
C GLU A 451 11.84 -25.12 12.69
N THR A 452 11.05 -24.18 13.23
CA THR A 452 9.68 -24.37 13.72
C THR A 452 8.66 -24.73 12.62
N PHE A 453 9.06 -24.76 11.35
CA PHE A 453 8.19 -25.05 10.20
C PHE A 453 8.83 -25.98 9.16
N LYS A 454 9.85 -26.76 9.55
CA LYS A 454 10.34 -27.87 8.72
C LYS A 454 9.47 -29.11 8.91
#